data_AF-A0A6C0JL40-F1
#
_entry.id   AF-A0A6C0JL40-F1
#
_cell.length_a   1.000
_cell.length_b   1.000
_cell.length_c   1.000
_cell.angle_alpha   90.00
_cell.angle_beta   90.00
_cell.angle_gamma   90.00
#
_symmetry.space_group_name_H-M   'P 1'
#
loop_
_entity.id
_entity.type
_entity.pdbx_description
1 polymer ?
#
loop_
_entity_poly.entity_id
_entity_poly.type
_entity_poly.pdbx_seq_one_letter_code
_entity_poly.pdbx_strand_id
1 'polypeptide(L)'
;MSENIIHQITLDCLINKEVYEKMQHLKREKNVNKKDKKFYRKRILNLTRELLLKKDDDYSEINPDIKFAFDNYVKTCIQYFKIIDNNDIIQEEYKDFNLELENHCDLNMNGPNNYDKEKDKLFMRSIKMPNGLEKFVKIITTKKEEEIVLPKIKEIDLQEPNLRNKGIQKKENIIIK
;
A
#
# COMPACT_ATOMS: atom_id res chain seq x y z
N MET A 1 16.73 -14.68 13.30
CA MET A 1 17.00 -13.27 12.95
C MET A 1 18.50 -13.07 13.02
N SER A 2 19.12 -12.50 11.99
CA SER A 2 20.58 -12.34 11.95
C SER A 2 21.05 -11.25 12.91
N GLU A 3 22.17 -11.48 13.60
CA GLU A 3 22.79 -10.52 14.54
C GLU A 3 23.01 -9.15 13.91
N ASN A 4 23.29 -9.12 12.60
CA ASN A 4 23.41 -7.89 11.81
C ASN A 4 22.16 -7.01 11.86
N ILE A 5 20.97 -7.60 11.88
CA ILE A 5 19.70 -6.85 11.97
C ILE A 5 19.56 -6.25 13.37
N ILE A 6 19.92 -7.00 14.42
CA ILE A 6 19.86 -6.52 15.81
C ILE A 6 20.86 -5.37 16.01
N HIS A 7 22.08 -5.50 15.47
CA HIS A 7 23.08 -4.44 15.50
C HIS A 7 22.63 -3.19 14.76
N GLN A 8 22.00 -3.34 13.58
CA GLN A 8 21.49 -2.21 12.82
C GLN A 8 20.36 -1.48 13.56
N ILE A 9 19.40 -2.23 14.11
CA ILE A 9 18.32 -1.67 14.95
C ILE A 9 18.89 -0.98 16.19
N THR A 10 19.89 -1.58 16.83
CA THR A 10 20.54 -1.01 18.02
C THR A 10 21.23 0.31 17.68
N LEU A 11 21.93 0.39 16.56
CA LEU A 11 22.54 1.64 16.08
C LEU A 11 21.46 2.69 15.76
N ASP A 12 20.41 2.32 15.04
CA ASP A 12 19.33 3.24 14.68
C ASP A 12 18.61 3.80 15.93
N CYS A 13 18.45 3.01 16.98
CA CYS A 13 17.85 3.44 18.25
C CYS A 13 18.78 4.26 19.14
N LEU A 14 20.10 4.07 19.05
CA LEU A 14 21.09 4.75 19.90
C LEU A 14 21.69 6.02 19.25
N ILE A 15 21.47 6.23 17.96
CA ILE A 15 21.93 7.45 17.26
C ILE A 15 21.08 8.66 17.70
N ASN A 16 21.75 9.79 17.93
CA ASN A 16 21.09 11.06 18.19
C ASN A 16 20.19 11.46 16.99
N LYS A 17 18.92 11.76 17.26
CA LYS A 17 17.92 12.18 16.27
C LYS A 17 18.42 13.30 15.35
N GLU A 18 19.09 14.32 15.89
CA GLU A 18 19.60 15.44 15.08
C GLU A 18 20.71 15.02 14.12
N VAL A 19 21.54 14.05 14.53
CA VAL A 19 22.60 13.48 13.70
C VAL A 19 22.00 12.56 12.63
N TYR A 20 20.99 11.77 13.00
CA TYR A 20 20.25 10.91 12.07
C TYR A 20 19.57 11.71 10.96
N GLU A 21 18.88 12.81 11.32
CA GLU A 21 18.24 13.69 10.34
C GLU A 21 19.27 14.28 9.37
N LYS A 22 20.41 14.78 9.86
CA LYS A 22 21.51 15.28 9.01
C LYS A 22 22.05 14.20 8.05
N MET A 23 22.25 12.97 8.53
CA MET A 23 22.68 11.86 7.67
C MET A 23 21.64 11.50 6.60
N GLN A 24 20.35 11.59 6.93
CA GLN A 24 19.26 11.33 6.01
C GLN A 24 19.13 12.43 4.95
N HIS A 25 19.39 13.69 5.31
CA HIS A 25 19.43 14.82 4.37
C HIS A 25 20.62 14.72 3.40
N LEU A 26 21.81 14.31 3.85
CA LEU A 26 22.97 14.09 2.98
C LEU A 26 22.70 13.06 1.87
N LYS A 27 21.91 12.01 2.16
CA LYS A 27 21.53 11.00 1.16
C LYS A 27 20.57 11.54 0.09
N ARG A 28 19.85 12.64 0.36
CA ARG A 28 18.77 13.17 -0.50
C ARG A 28 19.25 14.18 -1.53
N GLU A 29 20.48 14.70 -1.42
CA GLU A 29 20.98 15.71 -2.35
C GLU A 29 21.67 15.08 -3.57
N LYS A 30 20.87 14.73 -4.58
CA LYS A 30 21.33 14.59 -5.97
C LYS A 30 20.41 15.37 -6.90
N ASN A 31 20.47 16.69 -6.81
CA ASN A 31 19.78 17.55 -7.77
C ASN A 31 20.53 17.49 -9.11
N VAL A 32 20.03 16.66 -10.03
CA VAL A 32 20.49 16.66 -11.42
C VAL A 32 20.20 18.04 -12.02
N ASN A 33 21.19 18.65 -12.68
CA ASN A 33 21.01 19.93 -13.36
C ASN A 33 19.85 19.84 -14.36
N LYS A 34 18.78 20.60 -14.12
CA LYS A 34 17.55 20.58 -14.94
C LYS A 34 17.82 21.01 -16.39
N LYS A 35 18.82 21.89 -16.62
CA LYS A 35 19.20 22.35 -17.96
C LYS A 35 19.81 21.21 -18.78
N ASP A 36 20.78 20.50 -18.19
CA ASP A 36 21.45 19.36 -18.84
C ASP A 36 20.47 18.22 -19.07
N LYS A 37 19.59 17.93 -18.10
CA LYS A 37 18.53 16.94 -18.28
C LYS A 37 17.64 17.27 -19.49
N LYS A 38 17.27 18.54 -19.69
CA LYS A 38 16.46 18.95 -20.83
C LYS A 38 17.23 18.83 -22.15
N PHE A 39 18.50 19.23 -22.16
CA PHE A 39 19.38 19.15 -23.33
C PHE A 39 19.62 17.69 -23.76
N TYR A 40 19.97 16.81 -22.82
CA TYR A 40 20.28 15.40 -23.09
C TYR A 40 19.04 14.49 -23.12
N ARG A 41 17.82 15.02 -22.94
CA ARG A 41 16.58 14.23 -22.84
C ARG A 41 16.45 13.19 -23.96
N LYS A 42 16.71 13.57 -25.21
CA LYS A 42 16.61 12.67 -26.37
C LYS A 42 17.67 11.55 -26.32
N ARG A 43 18.91 11.88 -25.98
CA ARG A 43 20.03 10.92 -25.88
C ARG A 43 19.83 9.94 -24.73
N ILE A 44 19.40 10.43 -23.57
CA ILE A 44 19.05 9.60 -22.41
C ILE A 44 17.93 8.63 -22.80
N LEU A 45 16.87 9.12 -23.46
CA LEU A 45 15.76 8.27 -23.87
C LEU A 45 16.19 7.20 -24.88
N ASN A 46 17.08 7.54 -25.83
CA ASN A 46 17.63 6.58 -26.77
C ASN A 46 18.43 5.48 -26.05
N LEU A 47 19.35 5.88 -25.17
CA LEU A 47 20.16 4.96 -24.37
C LEU A 47 19.28 4.03 -23.51
N THR A 48 18.25 4.56 -22.85
CA THR A 48 17.32 3.72 -22.06
C THR A 48 16.54 2.73 -22.92
N ARG A 49 16.21 3.07 -24.17
CA ARG A 49 15.54 2.13 -25.08
C ARG A 49 16.49 1.03 -25.53
N GLU A 50 17.73 1.38 -25.86
CA GLU A 50 18.76 0.41 -26.22
C GLU A 50 19.00 -0.58 -25.07
N LEU A 51 19.11 -0.08 -23.84
CA LEU A 51 19.25 -0.91 -22.63
C LEU A 51 18.02 -1.79 -22.33
N LEU A 52 16.83 -1.44 -22.81
CA LEU A 52 15.63 -2.29 -22.66
C LEU A 52 15.50 -3.35 -23.77
N LEU A 53 16.07 -3.08 -24.95
CA LEU A 53 15.91 -3.93 -26.14
C LEU A 53 17.06 -4.92 -26.33
N LYS A 54 18.28 -4.57 -25.91
CA LYS A 54 19.46 -5.42 -26.05
C LYS A 54 19.34 -6.67 -25.18
N LYS A 55 19.67 -7.83 -25.76
CA LYS A 55 19.83 -9.09 -25.02
C LYS A 55 21.18 -9.09 -24.30
N ASP A 56 21.26 -9.83 -23.18
CA ASP A 56 22.35 -9.78 -22.18
C ASP A 56 23.78 -9.92 -22.74
N ASP A 57 23.94 -10.41 -23.96
CA ASP A 57 25.23 -10.67 -24.62
C ASP A 57 25.84 -9.45 -25.35
N ASP A 58 25.07 -8.39 -25.66
CA ASP A 58 25.52 -7.22 -26.45
C ASP A 58 25.98 -6.01 -25.59
N TYR A 59 26.17 -6.22 -24.28
CA TYR A 59 26.44 -5.14 -23.31
C TYR A 59 27.91 -4.78 -23.13
N SER A 60 28.83 -5.46 -23.81
CA SER A 60 30.28 -5.30 -23.66
C SER A 60 30.79 -3.87 -23.95
N GLU A 61 30.04 -3.08 -24.70
CA GLU A 61 30.41 -1.70 -25.07
C GLU A 61 29.91 -0.63 -24.08
N ILE A 62 29.03 -0.98 -23.15
CA ILE A 62 28.39 -0.02 -22.25
C ILE A 62 29.15 0.06 -20.94
N ASN A 63 29.31 1.27 -20.41
CA ASN A 63 29.95 1.48 -19.11
C ASN A 63 29.24 0.66 -18.01
N PRO A 64 29.97 -0.18 -17.24
CA PRO A 64 29.40 -1.05 -16.22
C PRO A 64 28.63 -0.27 -15.13
N ASP A 65 29.04 0.95 -14.81
CA ASP A 65 28.35 1.79 -13.81
C ASP A 65 26.94 2.18 -14.28
N ILE A 66 26.79 2.47 -15.58
CA ILE A 66 25.50 2.80 -16.18
C ILE A 66 24.59 1.56 -16.17
N LYS A 67 25.16 0.38 -16.48
CA LYS A 67 24.43 -0.89 -16.42
C LYS A 67 23.91 -1.16 -15.00
N PHE A 68 24.79 -1.09 -14.01
CA PHE A 68 24.40 -1.30 -12.61
C PHE A 68 23.34 -0.30 -12.12
N ALA A 69 23.47 0.98 -12.49
CA ALA A 69 22.48 2.00 -12.17
C ALA A 69 21.13 1.72 -12.84
N PHE A 70 21.15 1.25 -14.09
CA PHE A 70 19.97 0.89 -14.85
C PHE A 70 19.25 -0.35 -14.27
N ASP A 71 19.99 -1.40 -13.90
CA ASP A 71 19.41 -2.60 -13.30
C ASP A 71 18.72 -2.27 -11.96
N ASN A 72 19.32 -1.40 -11.15
CA ASN A 72 18.69 -0.91 -9.92
C ASN A 72 17.43 -0.08 -10.20
N TYR A 73 17.47 0.77 -11.25
CA TYR A 73 16.30 1.52 -11.69
C TYR A 73 15.17 0.59 -12.13
N VAL A 74 15.46 -0.43 -12.95
CA VAL A 74 14.49 -1.43 -13.42
C VAL A 74 13.92 -2.22 -12.25
N LYS A 75 14.76 -2.69 -11.32
CA LYS A 75 14.32 -3.37 -10.09
C LYS A 75 13.35 -2.52 -9.27
N THR A 76 13.65 -1.23 -9.14
CA THR A 76 12.78 -0.27 -8.43
C THR A 76 11.45 -0.06 -9.17
N CYS A 77 11.48 0.04 -10.49
CA CYS A 77 10.27 0.16 -11.31
C CYS A 77 9.38 -1.09 -11.18
N ILE A 78 9.97 -2.29 -11.26
CA ILE A 78 9.24 -3.55 -11.08
C ILE A 78 8.57 -3.58 -9.71
N GLN A 79 9.30 -3.23 -8.64
CA GLN A 79 8.73 -3.21 -7.30
C GLN A 79 7.59 -2.21 -7.17
N TYR A 80 7.74 -1.01 -7.75
CA TYR A 80 6.69 0.00 -7.78
C TYR A 80 5.41 -0.49 -8.49
N PHE A 81 5.55 -1.12 -9.66
CA PHE A 81 4.41 -1.68 -10.39
C PHE A 81 3.73 -2.83 -9.62
N LYS A 82 4.50 -3.74 -9.01
CA LYS A 82 3.93 -4.80 -8.15
C LYS A 82 3.09 -4.25 -7.01
N ILE A 83 3.51 -3.16 -6.38
CA ILE A 83 2.75 -2.52 -5.29
C ILE A 83 1.45 -1.93 -5.82
N ILE A 84 1.51 -1.21 -6.95
CA ILE A 84 0.29 -0.65 -7.57
C ILE A 84 -0.68 -1.76 -7.96
N ASP A 85 -0.20 -2.77 -8.66
CA ASP A 85 -1.07 -3.85 -9.16
C ASP A 85 -1.67 -4.64 -8.00
N ASN A 86 -0.90 -4.96 -6.96
CA ASN A 86 -1.45 -5.58 -5.75
C ASN A 86 -2.52 -4.71 -5.08
N ASN A 87 -2.25 -3.41 -4.93
CA ASN A 87 -3.20 -2.50 -4.31
C ASN A 87 -4.49 -2.40 -5.12
N ASP A 88 -4.39 -2.32 -6.44
CA ASP A 88 -5.55 -2.21 -7.33
C ASP A 88 -6.38 -3.49 -7.32
N ILE A 89 -5.75 -4.67 -7.33
CA ILE A 89 -6.43 -5.97 -7.20
C ILE A 89 -7.14 -6.06 -5.86
N ILE A 90 -6.46 -5.69 -4.77
CA ILE A 90 -7.06 -5.68 -3.44
C ILE A 90 -8.26 -4.73 -3.39
N GLN A 91 -8.14 -3.51 -3.91
CA GLN A 91 -9.23 -2.54 -3.92
C GLN A 91 -10.40 -2.96 -4.80
N GLU A 92 -10.14 -3.67 -5.89
CA GLU A 92 -11.19 -4.18 -6.78
C GLU A 92 -12.14 -5.16 -6.07
N GLU A 93 -11.63 -5.98 -5.15
CA GLU A 93 -12.45 -6.90 -4.35
C GLU A 93 -13.44 -6.20 -3.42
N TYR A 94 -13.15 -4.96 -3.02
CA TYR A 94 -14.02 -4.16 -2.14
C TYR A 94 -14.97 -3.22 -2.88
N LYS A 95 -14.98 -3.22 -4.23
CA LYS A 95 -15.89 -2.36 -5.01
C LYS A 95 -17.37 -2.64 -4.70
N ASP A 96 -17.72 -3.91 -4.48
CA ASP A 96 -19.10 -4.34 -4.22
C ASP A 96 -19.55 -4.14 -2.76
N PHE A 97 -18.63 -3.85 -1.84
CA PHE A 97 -18.93 -3.63 -0.41
C PHE A 97 -19.57 -2.26 -0.12
N ASN A 98 -19.72 -1.38 -1.12
CA ASN A 98 -20.24 -0.02 -0.95
C ASN A 98 -21.77 0.13 -1.14
N LEU A 99 -22.55 -0.95 -1.26
CA LEU A 99 -23.97 -0.85 -1.63
C LEU A 99 -24.98 -0.74 -0.48
N GLU A 100 -24.56 -0.72 0.79
CA GLU A 100 -25.50 -0.61 1.94
C GLU A 100 -25.23 0.55 2.91
N LEU A 101 -24.33 1.49 2.58
CA LEU A 101 -24.02 2.62 3.47
C LEU A 101 -24.72 3.95 3.14
N GLU A 102 -25.64 3.98 2.17
CA GLU A 102 -26.30 5.23 1.75
C GLU A 102 -27.59 5.59 2.52
N ASN A 103 -28.04 4.82 3.52
CA ASN A 103 -29.33 5.12 4.17
C ASN A 103 -29.31 5.56 5.65
N HIS A 104 -28.17 5.81 6.31
CA HIS A 104 -28.20 6.28 7.71
C HIS A 104 -27.02 7.19 8.12
N CYS A 105 -26.67 8.20 7.32
CA CYS A 105 -25.72 9.23 7.75
C CYS A 105 -26.22 10.65 7.46
N ASP A 106 -27.40 10.99 7.98
CA ASP A 106 -27.75 12.40 8.26
C ASP A 106 -26.97 12.87 9.50
N LEU A 107 -25.65 13.04 9.37
CA LEU A 107 -24.84 13.77 10.34
C LEU A 107 -24.97 15.26 10.05
N ASN A 108 -26.15 15.79 10.38
CA ASN A 108 -26.39 17.22 10.44
C ASN A 108 -25.60 17.79 11.63
N MET A 109 -24.33 18.16 11.40
CA MET A 109 -23.41 18.77 12.38
C MET A 109 -23.80 20.22 12.74
N ASN A 110 -25.09 20.47 12.98
CA ASN A 110 -25.63 21.77 13.43
C ASN A 110 -26.85 21.59 14.36
N GLY A 111 -26.92 20.51 15.13
CA GLY A 111 -27.92 20.31 16.18
C GLY A 111 -27.40 20.74 17.55
N PRO A 112 -28.19 21.43 18.40
CA PRO A 112 -27.76 21.77 19.76
C PRO A 112 -27.50 20.47 20.52
N ASN A 113 -26.48 20.47 21.38
CA ASN A 113 -26.07 19.36 22.24
C ASN A 113 -27.27 18.75 22.99
N ASN A 114 -28.00 17.83 22.37
CA ASN A 114 -28.98 17.00 23.04
C ASN A 114 -28.21 15.87 23.71
N TYR A 115 -27.72 16.18 24.90
CA TYR A 115 -27.24 15.19 25.85
C TYR A 115 -28.42 14.25 26.17
N ASP A 116 -28.49 13.12 25.47
CA ASP A 116 -29.48 12.08 25.73
C ASP A 116 -29.19 11.45 27.08
N LYS A 117 -29.94 11.87 28.11
CA LYS A 117 -29.93 11.26 29.44
C LYS A 117 -30.23 9.75 29.42
N GLU A 118 -30.78 9.24 28.32
CA GLU A 118 -30.97 7.80 28.08
C GLU A 118 -29.68 7.04 27.77
N LYS A 119 -28.70 7.69 27.12
CA LYS A 119 -27.39 7.08 26.85
C LYS A 119 -26.58 6.95 28.13
N ASP A 120 -26.65 7.95 29.02
CA ASP A 120 -26.02 7.91 30.35
C ASP A 120 -26.61 6.80 31.23
N LYS A 121 -27.92 6.49 31.09
CA LYS A 121 -28.53 5.34 31.78
C LYS A 121 -27.98 4.00 31.33
N LEU A 122 -27.43 3.89 30.12
CA LEU A 122 -26.78 2.66 29.63
C LEU A 122 -25.42 2.41 30.31
N PHE A 123 -24.72 3.47 30.69
CA PHE A 123 -23.45 3.41 31.42
C PHE A 123 -23.65 3.21 32.93
N MET A 124 -24.82 3.55 33.46
CA MET A 124 -25.17 3.35 34.86
C MET A 124 -25.66 1.92 35.12
N ARG A 125 -24.95 1.18 35.97
CA ARG A 125 -25.34 -0.18 36.38
C ARG A 125 -26.61 -0.14 37.25
N SER A 126 -27.77 -0.48 36.68
CA SER A 126 -29.00 -0.72 37.46
C SER A 126 -29.08 -2.18 37.91
N ILE A 127 -29.00 -2.44 39.22
CA ILE A 127 -29.20 -3.79 39.79
C ILE A 127 -30.70 -3.98 40.02
N LYS A 128 -31.37 -4.72 39.13
CA LYS A 128 -32.73 -5.21 39.36
C LYS A 128 -32.64 -6.60 39.99
N MET A 129 -33.16 -6.74 41.20
CA MET A 129 -33.27 -8.05 41.88
C MET A 129 -34.37 -8.87 41.20
N PRO A 130 -34.09 -10.06 40.64
CA PRO A 130 -35.11 -10.90 40.04
C PRO A 130 -35.81 -11.73 41.11
N ASN A 131 -37.14 -11.73 41.11
CA ASN A 131 -37.95 -12.63 41.91
C ASN A 131 -38.33 -13.85 41.06
N GLY A 132 -37.74 -15.01 41.33
CA GLY A 132 -38.11 -16.28 40.67
C GLY A 132 -37.01 -17.35 40.73
N LEU A 133 -37.39 -18.59 41.04
CA LEU A 133 -36.52 -19.77 41.17
C LEU A 133 -35.90 -20.22 39.83
N GLU A 134 -36.43 -19.75 38.70
CA GLU A 134 -35.98 -20.11 37.35
C GLU A 134 -34.51 -19.71 37.07
N LYS A 135 -33.97 -18.74 37.82
CA LYS A 135 -32.60 -18.25 37.65
C LYS A 135 -31.53 -19.17 38.27
N PHE A 136 -31.91 -20.16 39.08
CA PHE A 136 -30.99 -21.17 39.61
C PHE A 136 -30.70 -22.30 38.61
N VAL A 137 -31.41 -22.31 37.48
CA VAL A 137 -31.23 -23.29 36.41
C VAL A 137 -30.38 -22.67 35.30
N LYS A 138 -29.21 -23.24 35.02
CA LYS A 138 -28.34 -22.81 33.93
C LYS A 138 -28.92 -23.32 32.60
N ILE A 139 -29.76 -22.52 31.95
CA ILE A 139 -30.28 -22.83 30.62
C ILE A 139 -29.17 -22.55 29.60
N ILE A 140 -28.57 -23.60 29.06
CA ILE A 140 -27.56 -23.51 27.99
C ILE A 140 -28.32 -23.50 26.66
N THR A 141 -28.69 -22.32 26.18
CA THR A 141 -29.11 -22.19 24.78
C THR A 141 -27.85 -22.25 23.91
N THR A 142 -27.61 -23.39 23.26
CA THR A 142 -26.59 -23.53 22.21
C THR A 142 -27.05 -22.74 20.99
N LYS A 143 -26.86 -21.42 21.00
CA LYS A 143 -26.85 -20.66 19.75
C LYS A 143 -25.65 -21.20 18.95
N LYS A 144 -25.89 -21.58 17.70
CA LYS A 144 -24.81 -21.94 16.77
C LYS A 144 -23.83 -20.77 16.75
N GLU A 145 -22.55 -21.02 17.06
CA GLU A 145 -21.53 -19.98 16.96
C GLU A 145 -21.59 -19.40 15.55
N GLU A 146 -21.79 -18.10 15.45
CA GLU A 146 -21.64 -17.39 14.18
C GLU A 146 -20.19 -17.57 13.75
N GLU A 147 -19.97 -18.14 12.58
CA GLU A 147 -18.63 -18.35 12.06
C GLU A 147 -17.97 -16.99 11.84
N ILE A 148 -17.05 -16.63 12.74
CA ILE A 148 -16.25 -15.41 12.60
C ILE A 148 -15.40 -15.60 11.35
N VAL A 149 -15.67 -14.82 10.30
CA VAL A 149 -14.86 -14.84 9.08
C VAL A 149 -13.52 -14.19 9.40
N LEU A 150 -12.51 -15.02 9.65
CA LEU A 150 -11.15 -14.56 9.88
C LEU A 150 -10.53 -14.05 8.57
N PRO A 151 -9.72 -12.99 8.61
CA PRO A 151 -8.93 -12.56 7.46
C PRO A 151 -8.06 -13.70 6.93
N LYS A 152 -8.12 -13.95 5.63
CA LYS A 152 -7.32 -14.98 4.95
C LYS A 152 -6.19 -14.32 4.16
N ILE A 153 -5.01 -14.93 4.17
CA ILE A 153 -3.91 -14.54 3.28
C ILE A 153 -4.27 -15.03 1.87
N LYS A 154 -4.25 -14.13 0.90
CA LYS A 154 -4.49 -14.44 -0.52
C LYS A 154 -3.18 -14.40 -1.29
N GLU A 155 -2.97 -15.37 -2.17
CA GLU A 155 -1.89 -15.34 -3.16
C GLU A 155 -2.39 -14.60 -4.40
N ILE A 156 -1.75 -13.47 -4.72
CA ILE A 156 -2.08 -12.65 -5.89
C ILE A 156 -1.11 -13.02 -7.02
N ASP A 157 -1.64 -13.43 -8.16
CA ASP A 157 -0.82 -13.68 -9.36
C ASP A 157 -0.56 -12.37 -10.10
N LEU A 158 0.71 -11.93 -10.10
CA LEU A 158 1.17 -10.69 -10.74
C LEU A 158 1.66 -10.92 -12.18
N GLN A 159 1.57 -12.15 -12.71
CA GLN A 159 2.02 -12.49 -14.07
C GLN A 159 0.90 -12.43 -15.11
N GLU A 160 -0.30 -11.98 -14.74
CA GLU A 160 -1.42 -11.90 -15.68
C GLU A 160 -1.12 -11.00 -16.89
N PRO A 161 -1.50 -11.42 -18.12
CA PRO A 161 -1.21 -10.67 -19.34
C PRO A 161 -1.92 -9.31 -19.40
N ASN A 162 -2.99 -9.13 -18.62
CA ASN A 162 -3.74 -7.89 -18.52
C ASN A 162 -2.92 -6.79 -17.82
N LEU A 163 -2.13 -7.13 -16.80
CA LEU A 163 -1.29 -6.19 -16.06
C LEU A 163 -0.13 -5.66 -16.90
N ARG A 164 0.36 -6.45 -17.86
CA ARG A 164 1.48 -6.08 -18.74
C ARG A 164 1.22 -4.83 -19.59
N ASN A 165 -0.02 -4.60 -20.00
CA ASN A 165 -0.39 -3.49 -20.89
C ASN A 165 -1.09 -2.34 -20.17
N LYS A 166 -1.22 -2.42 -18.84
CA LYS A 166 -1.91 -1.42 -18.03
C LYS A 166 -1.21 -0.06 -18.12
N GLY A 167 -1.97 0.98 -18.44
CA GLY A 167 -1.46 2.36 -18.55
C GLY A 167 -0.67 2.68 -19.83
N ILE A 168 -0.54 1.73 -20.78
CA ILE A 168 0.11 1.99 -22.08
C ILE A 168 -0.97 2.40 -23.10
N GLN A 169 -0.83 3.60 -23.68
CA GLN A 169 -1.69 4.04 -24.78
C GLN A 169 -1.45 3.16 -26.01
N LYS A 170 -2.52 2.59 -26.56
CA LYS A 170 -2.46 1.89 -27.86
C LYS A 170 -2.05 2.91 -28.92
N LYS A 171 -1.01 2.61 -29.71
CA LYS A 171 -0.67 3.43 -30.86
C LYS A 171 -1.77 3.27 -31.90
N GLU A 172 -2.44 4.36 -32.25
CA GLU A 172 -3.23 4.39 -33.47
C GLU A 172 -2.25 4.23 -34.65
N ASN A 173 -2.47 3.20 -35.46
CA ASN A 173 -1.60 2.91 -36.59
C ASN A 173 -1.53 4.13 -37.51
N ILE A 174 -0.33 4.68 -37.73
CA ILE A 174 -0.09 5.60 -38.83
C ILE A 174 -0.24 4.77 -40.09
N ILE A 175 -1.39 4.88 -40.76
CA ILE A 175 -1.57 4.38 -42.12
C ILE A 175 -0.67 5.23 -43.00
N ILE A 176 0.53 4.74 -43.28
CA ILE A 176 1.37 5.29 -44.35
C ILE A 176 0.67 4.89 -45.64
N LYS A 177 0.03 5.85 -46.29
CA LYS A 177 -0.48 5.77 -47.66
C LYS A 177 0.40 6.64 -48.54
#